data_AF-A0A2N5ZAV3-F1
#
_entry.id   AF-A0A2N5ZAV3-F1
#
_cell.length_a   1.000
_cell.length_b   1.000
_cell.length_c   1.000
_cell.angle_alpha   90.00
_cell.angle_beta   90.00
_cell.angle_gamma   90.00
#
_symmetry.space_group_name_H-M   'P 1'
#
loop_
_entity.id
_entity.type
_entity.pdbx_description
1 polymer ?
#
loop_
_entity_poly.entity_id
_entity_poly.type
_entity_poly.pdbx_seq_one_letter_code
_entity_poly.pdbx_strand_id
1 'polypeptide(L)' 'MTYFNTASSKIVLDIFQLVKNAKQNGHDVSILWGYEEDDEEMCETGEDFAEIIGIDVQLKEFPVN' A
#
# COMPACT_ATOMS: atom_id res chain seq x y z
N MET A 1 -12.15 -0.77 12.71
CA MET A 1 -12.33 0.32 11.71
C MET A 1 -11.36 1.45 11.99
N THR A 2 -10.10 1.23 11.65
CA THR A 2 -9.09 2.29 11.67
C THR A 2 -9.29 3.10 10.39
N TYR A 3 -10.25 4.01 10.42
CA TYR A 3 -10.68 4.80 9.27
C TYR A 3 -9.47 5.58 8.70
N PHE A 4 -8.97 5.13 7.55
CA PHE A 4 -8.05 5.88 6.70
C PHE A 4 -8.79 7.13 6.22
N ASN A 5 -8.61 8.26 6.92
CA ASN A 5 -9.17 9.50 6.41
C ASN A 5 -8.50 9.85 5.06
N THR A 6 -9.21 10.61 4.23
CA THR A 6 -8.76 11.00 2.87
C THR A 6 -7.39 11.69 2.85
N ALA A 7 -7.00 12.38 3.93
CA ALA A 7 -5.67 12.99 4.03
C ALA A 7 -4.56 11.96 4.26
N SER A 8 -4.83 10.89 5.02
CA SER A 8 -3.90 9.78 5.23
C SER A 8 -3.65 9.00 3.94
N SER A 9 -4.69 8.72 3.14
CA SER A 9 -4.55 8.03 1.85
C SER A 9 -3.69 8.82 0.87
N LYS A 10 -3.82 10.16 0.86
CA LYS A 10 -2.98 11.02 0.03
C LYS A 10 -1.49 10.91 0.41
N ILE A 11 -1.18 10.92 1.70
CA ILE A 11 0.21 10.81 2.18
C ILE A 11 0.81 9.45 1.79
N VAL A 12 0.04 8.36 1.91
CA VAL A 12 0.50 7.03 1.49
C VAL A 12 0.79 7.00 -0.02
N LEU A 13 -0.10 7.55 -0.85
CA LEU A 13 0.12 7.63 -2.30
C LEU A 13 1.35 8.47 -2.65
N ASP A 14 1.58 9.58 -1.94
CA ASP A 14 2.79 10.41 -2.12
C ASP A 14 4.07 9.61 -1.79
N ILE A 15 4.04 8.78 -0.73
CA ILE A 15 5.14 7.86 -0.38
C ILE A 15 5.32 6.80 -1.46
N PHE A 16 4.23 6.20 -1.97
CA PHE A 16 4.32 5.17 -3.00
C PHE A 16 4.89 5.73 -4.30
N GLN A 17 4.55 6.98 -4.64
CA GLN A 17 5.12 7.69 -5.77
C GLN A 17 6.64 7.94 -5.60
N LEU A 18 7.11 8.22 -4.38
CA LEU A 18 8.53 8.32 -4.09
C LEU A 18 9.25 6.98 -4.31
N VAL A 19 8.66 5.87 -3.83
CA VAL A 19 9.21 4.52 -4.02
C VAL A 19 9.24 4.15 -5.50
N LYS A 20 8.17 4.45 -6.26
CA LYS A 20 8.13 4.29 -7.73
C LYS A 20 9.28 5.00 -8.41
N ASN A 21 9.51 6.27 -8.06
CA ASN A 21 10.59 7.07 -8.63
C ASN A 21 11.96 6.48 -8.26
N ALA A 22 12.16 6.03 -7.02
CA ALA A 22 13.40 5.39 -6.60
C ALA A 22 13.66 4.11 -7.42
N LYS A 23 12.63 3.27 -7.62
CA LYS A 23 12.73 2.04 -8.42
C LYS A 23 13.07 2.35 -9.88
N GLN A 24 12.47 3.38 -10.47
CA GLN A 24 12.77 3.85 -11.84
C GLN A 24 14.21 4.39 -11.98
N ASN A 25 14.79 4.92 -10.91
CA ASN A 25 16.19 5.36 -10.86
C ASN A 25 17.17 4.21 -10.56
N GLY A 26 16.72 2.95 -10.55
CA GLY A 26 17.57 1.77 -10.37
C GLY A 26 17.85 1.40 -8.91
N HIS A 27 17.13 1.98 -7.95
CA HIS A 27 17.21 1.56 -6.56
C HIS A 27 16.38 0.29 -6.32
N ASP A 28 16.93 -0.63 -5.53
CA ASP A 28 16.24 -1.84 -5.12
C ASP A 28 15.33 -1.56 -3.92
N VAL A 29 14.06 -1.27 -4.20
CA VAL A 29 13.02 -0.96 -3.21
C VAL A 29 11.70 -1.64 -3.57
N SER A 30 10.94 -2.03 -2.55
CA SER A 30 9.64 -2.71 -2.67
C SER A 30 8.63 -2.16 -1.67
N ILE A 31 7.34 -2.32 -1.96
CA ILE A 31 6.24 -1.96 -1.06
C ILE A 31 5.60 -3.26 -0.58
N LEU A 32 5.44 -3.38 0.74
CA LEU A 32 4.70 -4.45 1.40
C LEU A 32 3.52 -3.82 2.14
N TRP A 33 2.31 -4.13 1.72
CA TRP A 33 1.06 -3.71 2.34
C TRP A 33 0.56 -4.81 3.26
N GLY A 34 0.50 -4.51 4.56
CA GLY A 34 0.07 -5.46 5.58
C GLY A 34 -1.35 -5.19 6.05
N TYR A 35 -2.15 -6.24 6.17
CA TYR A 35 -3.52 -6.17 6.69
C TYR A 35 -3.85 -7.39 7.56
N GLU A 36 -4.84 -7.26 8.44
CA GLU A 36 -5.33 -8.37 9.29
C GLU A 36 -6.25 -9.28 8.47
N GLU A 37 -6.24 -10.59 8.74
CA GLU A 37 -7.04 -11.59 7.99
C GLU A 37 -8.55 -11.30 7.95
N ASP A 38 -9.10 -10.60 8.95
CA ASP A 38 -10.51 -10.22 9.02
C ASP A 38 -10.79 -8.76 8.57
N ASP A 39 -9.77 -8.02 8.12
CA ASP A 39 -9.88 -6.65 7.63
C ASP A 39 -9.86 -6.61 6.09
N GLU A 40 -10.98 -7.05 5.50
CA GLU A 40 -11.19 -7.06 4.04
C GLU A 40 -11.10 -5.64 3.43
N GLU A 41 -11.54 -4.60 4.15
CA GLU A 41 -11.47 -3.20 3.71
C GLU A 41 -10.01 -2.73 3.53
N MET A 42 -9.10 -3.16 4.42
CA MET A 42 -7.67 -2.88 4.28
C MET A 42 -7.02 -3.65 3.15
N CYS A 43 -7.50 -4.87 2.84
CA CYS A 43 -7.06 -5.61 1.65
C CYS A 43 -7.44 -4.86 0.37
N GLU A 44 -8.72 -4.51 0.21
CA GLU A 44 -9.24 -3.77 -0.94
C GLU A 44 -8.51 -2.42 -1.12
N THR A 45 -8.23 -1.70 -0.03
CA THR A 45 -7.45 -0.45 -0.08
C THR A 45 -6.04 -0.67 -0.64
N GLY A 46 -5.39 -1.77 -0.28
CA GLY A 46 -4.06 -2.12 -0.79
C GLY A 46 -4.08 -2.43 -2.29
N GLU A 47 -5.12 -3.13 -2.76
CA GLU A 47 -5.36 -3.42 -4.17
C GLU A 47 -5.59 -2.13 -4.98
N ASP A 48 -6.44 -1.24 -4.49
CA ASP A 48 -6.70 0.07 -5.10
C ASP A 48 -5.41 0.89 -5.24
N PHE A 49 -4.57 0.93 -4.20
CA PHE A 49 -3.29 1.65 -4.26
C PHE A 49 -2.32 1.04 -5.28
N ALA A 50 -2.28 -0.30 -5.38
CA ALA A 50 -1.46 -0.99 -6.37
C ALA A 50 -1.89 -0.61 -7.79
N GLU A 51 -3.19 -0.59 -8.06
CA GLU A 51 -3.75 -0.19 -9.36
C GLU A 51 -3.44 1.28 -9.68
N ILE A 52 -3.67 2.19 -8.72
CA ILE A 52 -3.45 3.64 -8.89
C ILE A 52 -1.98 3.94 -9.21
N ILE A 53 -1.04 3.32 -8.49
CA ILE A 53 0.39 3.62 -8.63
C ILE A 53 1.02 2.86 -9.80
N GLY A 54 0.48 1.70 -10.17
CA GLY A 54 0.96 0.91 -11.30
C GLY A 54 2.37 0.36 -11.10
N ILE A 55 2.72 0.02 -9.85
CA ILE A 55 3.92 -0.76 -9.52
C ILE A 55 3.52 -1.95 -8.66
N ASP A 56 4.38 -2.96 -8.62
CA ASP A 56 4.21 -4.12 -7.74
C ASP A 56 4.17 -3.70 -6.26
N VAL A 57 3.00 -3.88 -5.64
CA VAL A 57 2.75 -3.76 -4.19
C VAL A 57 2.39 -5.15 -3.68
N GLN A 58 3.18 -5.67 -2.75
CA GLN A 58 2.95 -7.00 -2.20
C GLN A 58 1.94 -6.93 -1.06
N LEU A 59 0.80 -7.59 -1.21
CA LEU A 59 -0.20 -7.73 -0.17
C LEU A 59 0.19 -8.88 0.75
N LYS A 60 0.09 -8.65 2.07
CA LYS A 60 0.40 -9.67 3.07
C LYS A 60 -0.59 -9.63 4.23
N GLU A 61 -1.35 -10.71 4.34
CA GLU A 61 -2.22 -10.98 5.49
C GLU A 61 -1.42 -11.40 6.73
N PHE A 62 -1.94 -11.06 7.90
CA PHE A 62 -1.44 -11.51 9.19
C PHE A 62 -2.61 -11.95 10.08
N PRO A 63 -2.43 -13.01 10.90
CA PRO A 63 -3.47 -13.53 11.75
C PRO A 63 -3.91 -12.51 12.80
N VAL A 64 -5.21 -12.50 13.09
CA VAL A 64 -5.81 -11.72 14.17
C VAL A 64 -5.30 -12.25 15.51
N ASN A 65 -4.81 -11.37 16.38
CA ASN A 65 -4.31 -11.72 17.72
C ASN A 65 -5.44 -11.95 18.73
#